data_AF-T0N427-F1
#
_entry.id   AF-T0N427-F1
#
_cell.length_a   1.000
_cell.length_b   1.000
_cell.length_c   1.000
_cell.angle_alpha   90.00
_cell.angle_beta   90.00
_cell.angle_gamma   90.00
#
_symmetry.space_group_name_H-M   'P 1'
#
loop_
_entity.id
_entity.type
_entity.pdbx_description
1 polymer ?
#
loop_
_entity_poly.entity_id
_entity_poly.type
_entity_poly.pdbx_seq_one_letter_code
_entity_poly.pdbx_strand_id
1 'polypeptide(L)' 'MGVCAKDLIKNFDLEILVEGNLEVDIPVSDINRPGLQFAGFYDYYDNKRVQIVGKTEWSYLESLSPEVRAERLE' A
#
# COMPACT_ATOMS: atom_id res chain seq x y z
N MET A 1 7.60 21.65 5.71
CA MET A 1 6.95 21.50 4.40
C MET A 1 6.58 20.03 4.31
N GLY A 2 5.30 19.70 4.42
CA GLY A 2 4.83 18.31 4.29
C GLY A 2 4.80 17.89 2.82
N VAL A 3 4.93 16.60 2.55
CA VAL A 3 4.68 16.01 1.24
C VAL A 3 3.32 15.33 1.31
N CYS A 4 2.44 15.54 0.34
CA CYS A 4 1.16 14.86 0.26
C CYS A 4 1.09 13.89 -0.93
N ALA A 5 0.04 13.07 -0.99
CA ALA A 5 -0.16 12.11 -2.07
C ALA A 5 -0.17 12.77 -3.47
N LYS A 6 -0.73 13.97 -3.58
CA LYS A 6 -0.71 14.78 -4.81
C LYS A 6 0.70 15.11 -5.30
N ASP A 7 1.63 15.40 -4.39
CA ASP A 7 3.02 15.69 -4.74
C ASP A 7 3.71 14.46 -5.33
N LEU A 8 3.46 13.27 -4.76
CA LEU A 8 3.98 12.01 -5.30
C LEU A 8 3.47 11.75 -6.70
N ILE A 9 2.16 11.87 -6.92
CA ILE A 9 1.54 11.64 -8.24
C ILE A 9 2.17 12.53 -9.29
N LYS A 10 2.33 13.83 -8.99
CA LYS A 10 2.93 14.80 -9.92
C LYS A 10 4.41 14.54 -10.17
N ASN A 11 5.18 14.23 -9.13
CA ASN A 11 6.63 14.07 -9.26
C ASN A 11 7.05 12.77 -9.93
N PHE A 12 6.25 11.71 -9.78
CA PHE A 12 6.53 10.38 -10.33
C PHE A 12 5.65 10.01 -11.54
N ASP A 13 4.80 10.93 -12.00
CA ASP A 13 3.88 10.73 -13.13
C ASP A 13 3.04 9.45 -12.96
N LEU A 14 2.44 9.30 -11.77
CA LEU A 14 1.69 8.09 -11.41
C LEU A 14 0.30 8.09 -12.05
N GLU A 15 -0.11 6.93 -12.55
CA GLU A 15 -1.48 6.70 -13.00
C GLU A 15 -2.41 6.44 -11.80
N ILE A 16 -3.49 7.22 -11.72
CA ILE A 16 -4.52 7.02 -10.70
C ILE A 16 -5.52 5.99 -11.20
N LEU A 17 -5.48 4.78 -10.64
CA LEU A 17 -6.44 3.71 -10.95
C LEU A 17 -7.78 3.91 -10.23
N VAL A 18 -7.73 4.39 -8.98
CA VAL A 18 -8.88 4.71 -8.15
C VAL A 18 -8.57 6.00 -7.39
N GLU A 19 -9.40 7.03 -7.58
CA GLU A 19 -9.21 8.32 -6.91
C GLU A 19 -9.68 8.24 -5.45
N GLY A 20 -8.81 8.69 -4.54
CA GLY A 20 -9.10 8.84 -3.12
C GLY A 20 -8.83 10.28 -2.66
N ASN A 21 -8.53 10.45 -1.37
CA ASN A 21 -8.09 11.75 -0.86
C ASN A 21 -6.63 12.02 -1.23
N LEU A 22 -6.38 12.99 -2.11
CA LEU A 22 -5.03 13.35 -2.57
C LEU A 22 -4.28 14.31 -1.64
N GLU A 23 -4.99 14.94 -0.71
CA GLU A 23 -4.42 15.87 0.29
C GLU A 23 -3.98 15.13 1.57
N VAL A 24 -3.85 13.80 1.51
CA VAL A 24 -3.32 13.00 2.62
C VAL A 24 -1.83 13.31 2.80
N ASP A 25 -1.48 13.76 4.01
CA ASP A 25 -0.11 13.98 4.42
C ASP A 25 0.66 12.66 4.53
N ILE A 26 1.91 12.68 4.07
CA ILE A 26 2.84 11.55 4.16
C ILE A 26 3.98 11.99 5.08
N PRO A 27 3.85 11.73 6.39
CA PRO A 27 4.77 12.28 7.39
C PRO A 27 6.10 11.51 7.47
N VAL A 28 6.16 10.32 6.88
CA VAL A 28 7.31 9.41 6.93
C VAL A 28 7.79 9.10 5.51
N SER A 29 9.10 9.13 5.30
CA SER A 29 9.73 8.74 4.04
C SER A 29 9.82 7.23 3.86
N ASP A 30 9.59 6.46 4.93
CA ASP A 30 9.66 5.00 4.89
C ASP A 30 8.46 4.41 4.14
N ILE A 31 8.77 3.39 3.33
CA ILE A 31 7.79 2.59 2.59
C ILE A 31 7.52 1.28 3.33
N ASN A 32 6.32 0.73 3.17
CA ASN A 32 5.99 -0.61 3.62
C ASN A 32 5.71 -1.52 2.42
N ARG A 33 6.25 -2.74 2.46
CA ARG A 33 5.95 -3.80 1.50
C ARG A 33 5.17 -4.89 2.24
N PRO A 34 3.84 -4.97 2.07
CA PRO A 34 2.96 -5.68 2.99
C PRO A 34 2.95 -7.22 2.82
N GLY A 35 4.10 -7.86 2.61
CA GLY A 35 4.17 -9.31 2.42
C GLY A 35 3.76 -10.11 3.67
N LEU A 36 4.29 -9.74 4.84
CA LEU A 36 3.95 -10.39 6.12
C LEU A 36 2.51 -10.07 6.55
N GLN A 37 2.04 -8.86 6.27
CA GLN A 37 0.69 -8.42 6.55
C GLN A 37 -0.31 -9.22 5.74
N PHE A 38 -0.05 -9.43 4.45
CA PHE A 38 -0.86 -10.34 3.63
C PHE A 38 -0.80 -11.78 4.12
N ALA A 39 0.26 -12.19 4.82
CA ALA A 39 0.36 -13.49 5.47
C ALA A 39 -0.35 -13.58 6.85
N GLY A 40 -0.92 -12.48 7.36
CA GLY A 40 -1.63 -12.41 8.64
C GLY A 40 -0.80 -11.92 9.82
N PHE A 41 0.39 -11.34 9.58
CA PHE A 41 1.29 -10.86 10.63
C PHE A 41 1.39 -9.33 10.65
N TYR A 42 0.84 -8.69 11.69
CA TYR A 42 0.64 -7.23 11.77
C TYR A 42 1.48 -6.51 12.84
N ASP A 43 2.36 -7.21 13.56
CA ASP A 43 3.09 -6.65 14.71
C ASP A 43 3.94 -5.39 14.38
N TYR A 44 4.26 -5.17 13.10
CA TYR A 44 5.04 -4.02 12.62
C TYR A 44 4.27 -3.15 11.61
N TYR A 45 2.94 -3.23 11.60
CA TYR A 45 2.12 -2.43 10.70
C TYR A 45 2.04 -0.97 11.17
N ASP A 46 2.42 -0.06 10.28
CA ASP A 46 2.28 1.39 10.47
C ASP A 46 1.53 1.97 9.26
N ASN A 47 0.30 2.45 9.52
CA ASN A 47 -0.59 2.98 8.50
C ASN A 47 -0.16 4.35 7.95
N LYS A 48 0.89 4.96 8.51
CA LYS A 48 1.43 6.24 8.03
C LYS A 48 2.38 6.09 6.84
N ARG A 49 2.83 4.86 6.56
CA ARG A 49 3.78 4.55 5.50
C ARG A 49 3.07 4.31 4.18
N VAL A 50 3.69 4.76 3.08
CA VAL A 50 3.24 4.42 1.73
C VAL A 50 3.40 2.92 1.52
N GLN A 51 2.33 2.25 1.08
CA GLN A 51 2.32 0.82 0.81
C GLN A 51 2.71 0.56 -0.65
N ILE A 52 3.67 -0.34 -0.87
CA ILE A 52 4.11 -0.75 -2.21
C ILE A 52 3.81 -2.24 -2.39
N VAL A 53 2.95 -2.54 -3.36
CA VAL A 53 2.65 -3.91 -3.77
C VAL A 53 3.43 -4.21 -5.04
N GLY A 54 4.46 -5.05 -4.92
CA GLY A 54 5.25 -5.52 -6.04
C GLY A 54 4.76 -6.87 -6.56
N LYS A 55 5.55 -7.47 -7.45
CA LYS A 55 5.24 -8.78 -8.06
C LYS A 55 5.15 -9.90 -7.01
N THR A 56 6.02 -9.90 -6.01
CA THR A 56 6.04 -10.94 -4.97
C THR A 56 4.76 -10.90 -4.14
N GLU A 57 4.37 -9.72 -3.69
CA GLU A 57 3.16 -9.49 -2.91
C GLU A 57 1.91 -9.83 -3.73
N TRP A 58 1.90 -9.43 -5.01
CA TRP A 58 0.82 -9.74 -5.93
C TRP A 58 0.68 -11.25 -6.18
N SER A 59 1.77 -11.94 -6.51
CA SER A 59 1.75 -13.39 -6.75
C SER A 59 1.36 -14.19 -5.50
N TYR A 60 1.70 -13.70 -4.30
CA TYR A 60 1.20 -14.29 -3.06
C TYR A 60 -0.31 -14.18 -2.96
N LEU A 61 -0.87 -12.97 -3.16
CA LEU A 61 -2.32 -12.76 -3.15
C LEU A 61 -3.04 -13.62 -4.22
N GLU A 62 -2.48 -13.75 -5.42
CA GLU A 62 -3.03 -14.61 -6.48
C GLU A 62 -3.02 -16.10 -6.13
N SER A 63 -2.10 -16.55 -5.27
CA SER A 63 -2.04 -17.95 -4.84
C SER A 63 -3.10 -18.34 -3.80
N LEU A 64 -3.74 -17.35 -3.17
CA LEU A 64 -4.78 -17.56 -2.16
C LEU A 64 -6.14 -17.83 -2.83
N SER A 65 -7.01 -18.57 -2.12
CA SER A 65 -8.41 -18.68 -2.58
C SER A 65 -9.10 -17.32 -2.52
N PRO A 66 -10.15 -17.08 -3.32
CA PRO A 66 -10.86 -15.79 -3.32
C PRO A 66 -11.33 -15.35 -1.92
N GLU A 67 -11.78 -16.30 -1.10
CA GLU A 67 -12.28 -16.07 0.25
C GLU A 67 -11.14 -15.62 1.18
N VAL A 68 -10.03 -16.37 1.18
CA VAL A 68 -8.86 -16.04 2.01
C VAL A 68 -8.23 -14.73 1.55
N ARG A 69 -8.16 -14.49 0.24
CA ARG A 69 -7.63 -13.23 -0.30
C ARG A 69 -8.46 -12.03 0.14
N ALA A 70 -9.79 -12.15 0.15
CA ALA A 70 -10.68 -11.09 0.64
C ALA A 70 -10.41 -10.82 2.14
N GLU A 71 -10.35 -11.86 2.97
CA GLU A 71 -10.05 -11.75 4.40
C GLU A 71 -8.71 -11.04 4.68
N ARG A 72 -7.69 -11.24 3.83
CA ARG A 72 -6.37 -10.60 3.99
C ARG A 72 -6.31 -9.14 3.52
N LEU A 73 -7.29 -8.69 2.73
CA LEU A 73 -7.35 -7.33 2.17
C LEU A 73 -8.39 -6.44 2.86
N GLU A 74 -9.29 -7.02 3.65
CA GLU A 74 -10.17 -6.28 4.58
C GLU A 74 -9.39 -5.62 5.72
#